data_AF-A0A7J9WNR7-F1
#
_entry.id   AF-A0A7J9WNR7-F1
#
_cell.length_a   1.000
_cell.length_b   1.000
_cell.length_c   1.000
_cell.angle_alpha   90.00
_cell.angle_beta   90.00
_cell.angle_gamma   90.00
#
_symmetry.space_group_name_H-M   'P 1'
#
loop_
_entity.id
_entity.type
_entity.pdbx_description
1 polymer ?
#
loop_
_entity_poly.entity_id
_entity_poly.type
_entity_poly.pdbx_seq_one_letter_code
_entity_poly.pdbx_strand_id
1 'polypeptide(L)'
;MDIWDRLRHALAEFPADTLTPPAGGRIGAALILLRDVGEGDLEFVYTRRRDDLRSHPGQISFPGGRVDPGETIEQAAIREAFEEVALDPATATVLGRLPPFYISPSRYWLQGVLARWDAPHPLTAAEAEVAEVLTARLSRLRDPETWRAVRMSTTGLAWAWMLDGDHLLWGATGVLTAVVLGLIDRDWTGGFNPADLPAERQVQPWERARLPGSRQVPTPGPARLRSVAERSLADLPAPEPLARPTIEDARRLGAAVAEAVMRLPVRLADGDAREEAGGRAPVTVLTGQGWTGAVGLAAAAALARSGRNPRVVAVDTGERLATVGLLQDELARGGTAVEPFGGTLPLAAVVVDALVGRGLRGGLRGAPMGMVEALRYQAPVVLAVDLPSGLDPETGLIGEPLPADVTVALGSPAIGLLLPGLAPFVGDLYVAPAVNGEPALLRVVPGPDGARWRE
;
A
#
# COMPACT_ATOMS: atom_id res chain seq x y z
N MET A 1 26.07 -4.84 -19.70
CA MET A 1 24.92 -5.74 -19.86
C MET A 1 23.82 -4.95 -20.56
N ASP A 2 23.28 -5.49 -21.64
CA ASP A 2 22.17 -4.85 -22.37
C ASP A 2 20.95 -4.68 -21.44
N ILE A 3 20.07 -3.71 -21.72
CA ILE A 3 18.87 -3.42 -20.91
C ILE A 3 17.94 -4.64 -20.84
N TRP A 4 17.83 -5.39 -21.93
CA TRP A 4 17.00 -6.60 -22.01
C TRP A 4 17.54 -7.74 -21.14
N ASP A 5 18.87 -7.90 -21.08
CA ASP A 5 19.51 -8.87 -20.18
C ASP A 5 19.33 -8.48 -18.72
N ARG A 6 19.46 -7.18 -18.39
CA ARG A 6 19.18 -6.66 -17.04
C ARG A 6 17.77 -6.96 -16.60
N LEU A 7 16.79 -6.70 -17.46
CA LEU A 7 15.39 -7.01 -17.19
C LEU A 7 15.17 -8.51 -16.98
N ARG A 8 15.69 -9.37 -17.85
CA ARG A 8 15.59 -10.84 -17.68
C ARG A 8 16.19 -11.30 -16.36
N HIS A 9 17.39 -10.82 -16.04
CA HIS A 9 18.07 -11.20 -14.81
C HIS A 9 17.32 -10.73 -13.57
N ALA A 10 16.88 -9.46 -13.56
CA ALA A 10 16.12 -8.92 -12.46
C ALA A 10 14.79 -9.68 -12.27
N LEU A 11 14.06 -9.96 -13.35
CA LEU A 11 12.83 -10.75 -13.31
C LEU A 11 13.03 -12.17 -12.77
N ALA A 12 14.16 -12.80 -13.07
CA ALA A 12 14.48 -14.14 -12.54
C ALA A 12 14.70 -14.14 -11.01
N GLU A 13 15.05 -12.99 -10.42
CA GLU A 13 15.16 -12.81 -8.96
C GLU A 13 13.80 -12.51 -8.30
N PHE A 14 12.75 -12.20 -9.07
CA PHE A 14 11.43 -11.93 -8.51
C PHE A 14 10.66 -13.22 -8.24
N PRO A 15 10.01 -13.33 -7.07
CA PRO A 15 9.26 -14.52 -6.71
C PRO A 15 7.85 -14.49 -7.33
N ALA A 16 7.77 -14.48 -8.66
CA ALA A 16 6.51 -14.34 -9.40
C ALA A 16 5.49 -15.47 -9.12
N ASP A 17 5.97 -16.63 -8.67
CA ASP A 17 5.17 -17.83 -8.39
C ASP A 17 4.89 -18.09 -6.91
N THR A 18 5.45 -17.30 -6.00
CA THR A 18 5.36 -17.61 -4.56
C THR A 18 4.05 -17.14 -3.92
N LEU A 19 3.27 -16.32 -4.62
CA LEU A 19 2.03 -15.75 -4.12
C LEU A 19 0.82 -16.39 -4.81
N THR A 20 -0.07 -16.97 -4.01
CA THR A 20 -1.30 -17.59 -4.50
C THR A 20 -2.48 -16.61 -4.44
N PRO A 21 -3.36 -16.62 -5.46
CA PRO A 21 -4.55 -15.77 -5.45
C PRO A 21 -5.44 -16.08 -4.24
N PRO A 22 -6.07 -15.06 -3.63
CA PRO A 22 -7.08 -15.26 -2.60
C PRO A 22 -8.22 -16.16 -3.10
N ALA A 23 -8.79 -16.97 -2.20
CA ALA A 23 -9.91 -17.85 -2.55
C ALA A 23 -11.08 -17.02 -3.14
N GLY A 24 -11.46 -17.30 -4.39
CA GLY A 24 -12.53 -16.59 -5.12
C GLY A 24 -12.10 -15.30 -5.84
N GLY A 25 -10.82 -14.93 -5.82
CA GLY A 25 -10.28 -13.80 -6.58
C GLY A 25 -10.29 -14.07 -8.09
N ARG A 26 -10.60 -13.05 -8.90
CA ARG A 26 -10.49 -13.15 -10.36
C ARG A 26 -9.04 -12.97 -10.75
N ILE A 27 -8.44 -13.93 -11.44
CA ILE A 27 -7.06 -13.80 -11.91
C ILE A 27 -7.05 -12.92 -13.15
N GLY A 28 -6.20 -11.91 -13.16
CA GLY A 28 -6.01 -11.02 -14.29
C GLY A 28 -4.57 -10.98 -14.74
N ALA A 29 -4.36 -10.78 -16.04
CA ALA A 29 -3.04 -10.62 -16.63
C ALA A 29 -2.98 -9.29 -17.40
N ALA A 30 -1.88 -8.57 -17.26
CA ALA A 30 -1.62 -7.31 -17.98
C ALA A 30 -0.29 -7.40 -18.73
N LEU A 31 -0.30 -7.11 -20.03
CA LEU A 31 0.89 -7.10 -20.87
C LEU A 31 1.59 -5.74 -20.77
N ILE A 32 2.79 -5.73 -20.22
CA ILE A 32 3.70 -4.58 -20.26
C ILE A 32 4.60 -4.75 -21.48
N LEU A 33 4.18 -4.18 -22.60
CA LEU A 33 4.90 -4.27 -23.87
C LEU A 33 5.87 -3.10 -24.01
N LEU A 34 7.16 -3.42 -24.15
CA LEU A 34 8.23 -2.44 -24.32
C LEU A 34 8.85 -2.56 -25.72
N ARG A 35 8.99 -1.44 -26.42
CA ARG A 35 9.78 -1.36 -27.65
C ARG A 35 11.06 -0.56 -27.44
N ASP A 36 12.14 -0.99 -28.09
CA ASP A 36 13.36 -0.19 -28.20
C ASP A 36 13.13 0.93 -29.21
N VAL A 37 13.39 2.18 -28.82
CA VAL A 37 13.25 3.35 -29.70
C VAL A 37 14.59 3.99 -30.06
N GLY A 38 15.70 3.29 -29.78
CA GLY A 38 17.06 3.76 -30.03
C GLY A 38 17.63 4.56 -28.86
N GLU A 39 18.94 4.82 -28.94
CA GLU A 39 19.70 5.61 -27.95
C GLU A 39 19.61 5.10 -26.49
N GLY A 40 19.22 3.84 -26.31
CA GLY A 40 19.02 3.23 -24.99
C GLY A 40 17.72 3.61 -24.31
N ASP A 41 16.77 4.24 -25.02
CA ASP A 41 15.44 4.58 -24.53
C ASP A 41 14.43 3.47 -24.91
N LEU A 42 13.44 3.28 -24.04
CA LEU A 42 12.37 2.31 -24.24
C LEU A 42 11.04 3.03 -24.30
N GLU A 43 10.05 2.44 -24.94
CA GLU A 43 8.70 3.00 -24.96
C GLU A 43 7.68 1.95 -24.54
N PHE A 44 6.82 2.35 -23.61
CA PHE A 44 5.72 1.55 -23.07
C PHE A 44 4.47 1.73 -23.93
N VAL A 45 3.71 0.66 -24.10
CA VAL A 45 2.38 0.68 -24.74
C VAL A 45 1.29 0.61 -23.67
N TYR A 46 0.30 1.49 -23.78
CA TYR A 46 -0.88 1.56 -22.93
C TYR A 46 -2.16 1.63 -23.77
N THR A 47 -3.29 1.39 -23.13
CA THR A 47 -4.64 1.63 -23.67
C THR A 47 -5.36 2.66 -22.82
N ARG A 48 -6.18 3.51 -23.45
CA ARG A 48 -7.18 4.32 -22.76
C ARG A 48 -8.53 3.66 -22.97
N ARG A 49 -9.18 3.29 -21.86
CA ARG A 49 -10.53 2.72 -21.90
C ARG A 49 -11.53 3.77 -22.36
N ARG A 50 -12.58 3.34 -23.07
CA ARG A 50 -13.68 4.23 -23.44
C ARG A 50 -14.35 4.87 -22.22
N ASP A 51 -14.83 6.10 -22.40
CA ASP A 51 -15.42 6.91 -21.33
C ASP A 51 -16.85 6.45 -20.95
N ASP A 52 -17.49 5.64 -21.79
CA ASP A 52 -18.87 5.17 -21.61
C ASP A 52 -18.96 3.73 -21.04
N LEU A 53 -17.83 3.11 -20.72
CA LEU A 53 -17.82 1.80 -20.09
C LEU A 53 -18.27 1.88 -18.63
N ARG A 54 -19.00 0.83 -18.20
CA ARG A 54 -19.53 0.71 -16.83
C ARG A 54 -18.46 0.67 -15.74
N SER A 55 -17.23 0.29 -16.10
CA SER A 55 -16.10 0.15 -15.18
C SER A 55 -14.86 0.82 -15.75
N HIS A 56 -14.20 1.62 -14.91
CA HIS A 56 -12.94 2.31 -15.21
C HIS A 56 -12.97 3.19 -16.48
N PRO A 57 -14.00 4.04 -16.68
CA PRO A 57 -14.10 4.87 -17.87
C PRO A 57 -12.92 5.84 -17.99
N GLY A 58 -12.35 5.96 -19.18
CA GLY A 58 -11.26 6.89 -19.48
C GLY A 58 -9.92 6.56 -18.80
N GLN A 59 -9.83 5.48 -18.03
CA GLN A 59 -8.60 5.11 -17.33
C GLN A 59 -7.56 4.54 -18.29
N ILE A 60 -6.30 4.84 -18.00
CA ILE A 60 -5.16 4.28 -18.72
C ILE A 60 -4.81 2.93 -18.09
N SER A 61 -4.69 1.91 -18.92
CA SER A 61 -4.33 0.55 -18.54
C SER A 61 -3.24 -0.01 -19.44
N PHE A 62 -2.61 -1.10 -19.01
CA PHE A 62 -1.93 -1.98 -19.95
C PHE A 62 -2.99 -2.85 -20.62
N PRO A 63 -2.78 -3.31 -21.88
CA PRO A 63 -3.64 -4.33 -22.46
C PRO A 63 -3.71 -5.55 -21.54
N GLY A 64 -4.91 -6.03 -21.25
CA GLY A 64 -5.04 -7.09 -20.28
C GLY A 64 -6.45 -7.30 -19.74
N GLY A 65 -6.67 -8.49 -19.22
CA GLY A 65 -7.99 -8.93 -18.81
C GLY A 65 -7.94 -10.18 -17.97
N ARG A 66 -9.04 -10.93 -17.98
CA ARG A 66 -9.21 -12.10 -17.13
C ARG A 66 -8.46 -13.29 -17.71
N VAL A 67 -7.81 -14.07 -16.85
CA VAL A 67 -7.22 -15.36 -17.24
C VAL A 67 -8.33 -16.40 -17.39
N ASP A 68 -8.34 -17.10 -18.53
CA ASP A 68 -9.32 -18.14 -18.80
C ASP A 68 -8.94 -19.51 -18.21
N PRO A 69 -9.92 -20.41 -17.95
CA PRO A 69 -9.61 -21.76 -17.49
C PRO A 69 -8.70 -22.51 -18.46
N GLY A 70 -7.56 -22.98 -17.96
CA GLY A 70 -6.56 -23.70 -18.75
C GLY A 70 -5.51 -22.81 -19.43
N GLU A 71 -5.61 -21.49 -19.25
CA GLU A 71 -4.68 -20.50 -19.78
C GLU A 71 -3.59 -20.16 -18.73
N THR A 72 -2.35 -19.94 -19.17
CA THR A 72 -1.31 -19.34 -18.32
C THR A 72 -1.46 -17.81 -18.26
N ILE A 73 -0.80 -17.17 -17.30
CA ILE A 73 -0.81 -15.70 -17.17
C ILE A 73 -0.26 -15.03 -18.45
N GLU A 74 0.81 -15.58 -19.02
CA GLU A 74 1.44 -15.08 -20.24
C GLU A 74 0.51 -15.23 -21.45
N GLN A 75 -0.15 -16.38 -21.57
CA GLN A 75 -1.12 -16.63 -22.65
C GLN A 75 -2.26 -15.62 -22.59
N ALA A 76 -2.82 -15.39 -21.39
CA ALA A 76 -3.87 -14.40 -21.17
C ALA A 76 -3.43 -12.99 -21.55
N ALA A 77 -2.26 -12.54 -21.08
CA ALA A 77 -1.75 -11.21 -21.40
C ALA A 77 -1.58 -11.00 -22.92
N ILE A 78 -1.04 -11.99 -23.63
CA ILE A 78 -0.84 -11.93 -25.08
C ILE A 78 -2.17 -11.97 -25.83
N ARG A 79 -3.10 -12.84 -25.44
CA ARG A 79 -4.44 -12.93 -26.03
C ARG A 79 -5.19 -11.60 -25.87
N GLU A 80 -5.22 -11.04 -24.66
CA GLU A 80 -5.89 -9.76 -24.39
C GLU A 80 -5.25 -8.61 -25.19
N ALA A 81 -3.92 -8.59 -25.35
CA ALA A 81 -3.26 -7.60 -26.20
C ALA A 81 -3.58 -7.78 -27.70
N PHE A 82 -3.71 -9.02 -28.17
CA PHE A 82 -4.19 -9.29 -29.53
C PHE A 82 -5.63 -8.80 -29.70
N GLU A 83 -6.50 -9.04 -28.74
CA GLU A 83 -7.91 -8.62 -28.78
C GLU A 83 -8.08 -7.10 -28.68
N GLU A 84 -7.39 -6.43 -27.74
CA GLU A 84 -7.59 -5.01 -27.44
C GLU A 84 -6.87 -4.06 -28.40
N VAL A 85 -5.66 -4.44 -28.86
CA VAL A 85 -4.80 -3.55 -29.66
C VAL A 85 -4.27 -4.18 -30.95
N ALA A 86 -4.79 -5.36 -31.32
CA ALA A 86 -4.37 -6.10 -32.52
C ALA A 86 -2.87 -6.41 -32.56
N LEU A 87 -2.23 -6.64 -31.39
CA LEU A 87 -0.83 -7.06 -31.30
C LEU A 87 -0.66 -8.43 -31.95
N ASP A 88 0.22 -8.57 -32.94
CA ASP A 88 0.63 -9.89 -33.46
C ASP A 88 1.50 -10.61 -32.42
N PRO A 89 1.03 -11.74 -31.84
CA PRO A 89 1.78 -12.49 -30.83
C PRO A 89 3.18 -12.92 -31.29
N ALA A 90 3.39 -13.14 -32.59
CA ALA A 90 4.68 -13.56 -33.13
C ALA A 90 5.74 -12.45 -33.07
N THR A 91 5.33 -11.20 -32.81
CA THR A 91 6.24 -10.05 -32.76
C THR A 91 6.69 -9.71 -31.33
N ALA A 92 6.14 -10.38 -30.31
CA ALA A 92 6.43 -10.10 -28.91
C ALA A 92 7.07 -11.29 -28.19
N THR A 93 8.21 -11.06 -27.55
CA THR A 93 8.89 -12.05 -26.71
C THR A 93 8.66 -11.75 -25.23
N VAL A 94 8.03 -12.67 -24.52
CA VAL A 94 7.86 -12.57 -23.06
C VAL A 94 9.21 -12.72 -22.36
N LEU A 95 9.52 -11.78 -21.46
CA LEU A 95 10.75 -11.77 -20.66
C LEU A 95 10.54 -12.38 -19.28
N GLY A 96 9.34 -12.27 -18.71
CA GLY A 96 8.98 -12.82 -17.41
C GLY A 96 7.78 -12.11 -16.78
N ARG A 97 7.49 -12.49 -15.54
CA ARG A 97 6.35 -11.98 -14.76
C ARG A 97 6.82 -11.14 -13.59
N LEU A 98 6.07 -10.07 -13.31
CA LEU A 98 6.18 -9.32 -12.07
C LEU A 98 5.43 -10.05 -10.94
N PRO A 99 5.73 -9.77 -9.67
CA PRO A 99 4.92 -10.25 -8.56
C PRO A 99 3.46 -9.82 -8.72
N PRO A 100 2.50 -10.72 -8.46
CA PRO A 100 1.10 -10.35 -8.51
C PRO A 100 0.71 -9.45 -7.33
N PHE A 101 -0.31 -8.63 -7.51
CA PHE A 101 -0.94 -7.88 -6.44
C PHE A 101 -2.46 -7.82 -6.60
N TYR A 102 -3.16 -7.67 -5.48
CA TYR A 102 -4.61 -7.62 -5.49
C TYR A 102 -5.13 -6.19 -5.67
N ILE A 103 -6.02 -6.00 -6.64
CA ILE A 103 -6.71 -4.74 -6.90
C ILE A 103 -8.07 -4.79 -6.21
N SER A 104 -8.13 -4.23 -5.01
CA SER A 104 -9.33 -4.26 -4.17
C SER A 104 -10.62 -3.77 -4.87
N PRO A 105 -10.64 -2.61 -5.58
CA PRO A 105 -11.87 -2.13 -6.23
C PRO A 105 -12.45 -3.08 -7.28
N SER A 106 -11.59 -3.78 -8.03
CA SER A 106 -11.99 -4.64 -9.14
C SER A 106 -11.96 -6.13 -8.81
N ARG A 107 -11.47 -6.49 -7.61
CA ARG A 107 -11.28 -7.86 -7.09
C ARG A 107 -10.37 -8.74 -7.98
N TYR A 108 -9.47 -8.11 -8.72
CA TYR A 108 -8.51 -8.82 -9.55
C TYR A 108 -7.23 -9.11 -8.78
N TRP A 109 -6.76 -10.35 -8.88
CA TRP A 109 -5.39 -10.74 -8.63
C TRP A 109 -4.60 -10.49 -9.91
N LEU A 110 -4.03 -9.29 -10.04
CA LEU A 110 -3.39 -8.85 -11.27
C LEU A 110 -1.91 -9.24 -11.27
N GLN A 111 -1.47 -9.85 -12.36
CA GLN A 111 -0.06 -10.12 -12.61
C GLN A 111 0.41 -9.46 -13.90
N GLY A 112 1.50 -8.69 -13.82
CA GLY A 112 2.12 -8.05 -14.98
C GLY A 112 3.05 -9.00 -15.72
N VAL A 113 2.91 -9.09 -17.03
CA VAL A 113 3.77 -9.87 -17.93
C VAL A 113 4.62 -8.87 -18.71
N LEU A 114 5.94 -8.89 -18.50
CA LEU A 114 6.85 -8.00 -19.24
C LEU A 114 7.25 -8.67 -20.56
N ALA A 115 7.06 -7.97 -21.67
CA ALA A 115 7.42 -8.44 -23.00
C ALA A 115 8.21 -7.39 -23.78
N ARG A 116 9.18 -7.87 -24.56
CA ARG A 116 9.88 -7.09 -25.58
C ARG A 116 9.11 -7.17 -26.89
N TRP A 117 8.90 -6.03 -27.53
CA TRP A 117 8.33 -5.97 -28.88
C TRP A 117 9.45 -6.00 -29.91
N ASP A 118 9.68 -7.16 -30.51
CA ASP A 118 10.81 -7.42 -31.40
C ASP A 118 10.61 -6.86 -32.81
N ALA A 119 9.36 -6.89 -33.30
CA ALA A 119 9.00 -6.37 -34.61
C ALA A 119 7.77 -5.44 -34.51
N PRO A 120 7.97 -4.17 -34.10
CA PRO A 120 6.87 -3.21 -33.96
C PRO A 120 6.09 -3.01 -35.26
N HIS A 121 4.76 -3.04 -35.14
CA HIS A 121 3.81 -2.79 -36.22
C HIS A 121 2.72 -1.83 -35.73
N PRO A 122 1.92 -1.22 -36.64
CA PRO A 122 0.78 -0.41 -36.21
C PRO A 122 -0.18 -1.22 -35.34
N LEU A 123 -0.54 -0.68 -34.16
CA LEU A 123 -1.59 -1.22 -33.30
C LEU A 123 -2.92 -0.60 -33.67
N THR A 124 -4.00 -1.37 -33.51
CA THR A 124 -5.37 -0.91 -33.79
C THR A 124 -6.22 -1.16 -32.56
N ALA A 125 -6.77 -0.09 -31.98
CA ALA A 125 -7.69 -0.19 -30.85
C ALA A 125 -8.95 -0.94 -31.24
N ALA A 126 -9.35 -1.92 -30.42
CA ALA A 126 -10.67 -2.51 -30.51
C ALA A 126 -11.72 -1.50 -30.02
N GLU A 127 -12.47 -0.92 -30.96
CA GLU A 127 -13.43 0.17 -30.71
C GLU A 127 -14.52 -0.17 -29.67
N ALA A 128 -14.74 -1.46 -29.39
CA ALA A 128 -15.68 -1.91 -28.37
C ALA A 128 -15.24 -1.51 -26.95
N GLU A 129 -13.93 -1.48 -26.66
CA GLU A 129 -13.41 -1.32 -25.30
C GLU A 129 -12.32 -0.25 -25.17
N VAL A 130 -11.52 -0.06 -26.22
CA VAL A 130 -10.37 0.86 -26.24
C VAL A 130 -10.71 2.09 -27.05
N ALA A 131 -10.61 3.26 -26.42
CA ALA A 131 -10.77 4.53 -27.12
C ALA A 131 -9.49 4.95 -27.85
N GLU A 132 -8.33 4.57 -27.30
CA GLU A 132 -7.04 5.04 -27.81
C GLU A 132 -5.91 4.11 -27.37
N VAL A 133 -4.92 3.90 -28.25
CA VAL A 133 -3.63 3.31 -27.88
C VAL A 133 -2.66 4.44 -27.59
N LEU A 134 -2.10 4.43 -26.39
CA LEU A 134 -1.17 5.45 -25.90
C LEU A 134 0.24 4.85 -25.81
N THR A 135 1.26 5.70 -25.92
CA THR A 135 2.63 5.30 -25.62
C THR A 135 3.31 6.31 -24.71
N ALA A 136 4.30 5.85 -23.93
CA ALA A 136 5.14 6.73 -23.13
C ALA A 136 6.60 6.26 -23.14
N ARG A 137 7.52 7.18 -23.43
CA ARG A 137 8.95 6.89 -23.39
C ARG A 137 9.45 6.78 -21.96
N LEU A 138 10.41 5.90 -21.73
CA LEU A 138 11.09 5.72 -20.45
C LEU A 138 11.76 7.02 -20.02
N SER A 139 12.43 7.73 -20.93
CA SER A 139 12.96 9.07 -20.70
C SER A 139 11.90 10.06 -20.16
N ARG A 140 10.68 10.02 -20.72
CA ARG A 140 9.58 10.88 -20.29
C ARG A 140 9.00 10.45 -18.94
N LEU A 141 8.86 9.16 -18.70
CA LEU A 141 8.42 8.62 -17.40
C LEU A 141 9.41 8.90 -16.26
N ARG A 142 10.70 9.13 -16.57
CA ARG A 142 11.74 9.54 -15.62
C ARG A 142 11.88 11.04 -15.45
N ASP A 143 11.22 11.84 -16.29
CA ASP A 143 11.22 13.29 -16.16
C ASP A 143 10.34 13.71 -14.96
N PRO A 144 10.92 14.34 -13.92
CA PRO A 144 10.16 14.77 -12.75
C PRO A 144 8.99 15.71 -13.06
N GLU A 145 9.02 16.42 -14.19
CA GLU A 145 7.90 17.29 -14.63
C GLU A 145 6.62 16.51 -14.95
N THR A 146 6.75 15.24 -15.33
CA THR A 146 5.60 14.37 -15.59
C THR A 146 5.03 13.79 -14.32
N TRP A 147 5.81 13.73 -13.24
CA TRP A 147 5.41 13.04 -12.02
C TRP A 147 4.27 13.76 -11.31
N ARG A 148 3.33 12.97 -10.82
CA ARG A 148 2.20 13.37 -10.01
C ARG A 148 2.11 12.44 -8.80
N ALA A 149 1.42 12.89 -7.77
CA ALA A 149 1.12 12.07 -6.61
C ALA A 149 -0.39 11.88 -6.50
N VAL A 150 -0.84 10.62 -6.41
CA VAL A 150 -2.25 10.30 -6.21
C VAL A 150 -2.45 9.70 -4.83
N ARG A 151 -3.44 10.21 -4.08
CA ARG A 151 -3.78 9.64 -2.78
C ARG A 151 -4.70 8.44 -2.94
N MET A 152 -4.16 7.24 -2.89
CA MET A 152 -4.97 6.04 -2.95
C MET A 152 -5.61 5.80 -1.57
N SER A 153 -6.92 5.54 -1.54
CA SER A 153 -7.77 5.54 -0.33
C SER A 153 -7.32 4.63 0.81
N THR A 154 -6.41 3.71 0.52
CA THR A 154 -5.87 2.77 1.49
C THR A 154 -4.34 2.76 1.55
N THR A 155 -3.60 3.44 0.67
CA THR A 155 -2.14 3.25 0.50
C THR A 155 -1.29 4.52 0.51
N GLY A 156 -1.79 5.61 1.09
CA GLY A 156 -1.09 6.90 1.07
C GLY A 156 -0.93 7.48 -0.35
N LEU A 157 0.20 8.15 -0.61
CA LEU A 157 0.50 8.75 -1.92
C LEU A 157 1.27 7.75 -2.80
N ALA A 158 0.74 7.49 -3.99
CA ALA A 158 1.37 6.67 -5.01
C ALA A 158 1.84 7.54 -6.20
N TRP A 159 2.84 7.05 -6.93
CA TRP A 159 3.26 7.67 -8.19
C TRP A 159 2.13 7.65 -9.22
N ALA A 160 1.98 8.77 -9.90
CA ALA A 160 1.18 8.95 -11.09
C ALA A 160 1.99 9.76 -12.11
N TRP A 161 1.56 9.75 -13.37
CA TRP A 161 2.23 10.50 -14.44
C TRP A 161 1.19 11.25 -15.25
N MET A 162 1.52 12.50 -15.59
CA MET A 162 0.85 13.22 -16.66
C MET A 162 1.57 12.88 -17.96
N LEU A 163 0.93 12.04 -18.78
CA LEU A 163 1.37 11.72 -20.13
C LEU A 163 0.92 12.82 -21.10
N ASP A 164 1.36 12.72 -22.35
CA ASP A 164 0.93 13.64 -23.41
C ASP A 164 -0.60 13.58 -23.59
N GLY A 165 -1.22 14.67 -24.06
CA GLY A 165 -2.67 14.73 -24.24
C GLY A 165 -3.50 14.83 -22.96
N ASP A 166 -2.91 15.31 -21.85
CA ASP A 166 -3.55 15.41 -20.52
C ASP A 166 -4.02 14.05 -19.95
N HIS A 167 -3.38 12.98 -20.40
CA HIS A 167 -3.65 11.62 -19.99
C HIS A 167 -2.98 11.31 -18.65
N LEU A 168 -3.80 11.09 -17.63
CA LEU A 168 -3.31 10.76 -16.29
C LEU A 168 -3.15 9.24 -16.13
N LEU A 169 -1.90 8.79 -15.97
CA LEU A 169 -1.54 7.41 -15.63
C LEU A 169 -1.44 7.27 -14.11
N TRP A 170 -2.23 6.36 -13.53
CA TRP A 170 -2.29 6.17 -12.07
C TRP A 170 -2.81 4.77 -11.70
N GLY A 171 -2.95 4.49 -10.40
CA GLY A 171 -3.55 3.25 -9.91
C GLY A 171 -2.68 2.02 -10.19
N ALA A 172 -3.32 0.88 -10.45
CA ALA A 172 -2.63 -0.40 -10.67
C ALA A 172 -1.61 -0.34 -11.82
N THR A 173 -1.95 0.37 -12.90
CA THR A 173 -1.07 0.57 -14.06
C THR A 173 0.12 1.46 -13.72
N GLY A 174 -0.09 2.48 -12.88
CA GLY A 174 0.99 3.29 -12.32
C GLY A 174 1.93 2.47 -11.42
N VAL A 175 1.39 1.56 -10.60
CA VAL A 175 2.19 0.64 -9.77
C VAL A 175 3.06 -0.26 -10.64
N LEU A 176 2.49 -0.94 -11.64
CA LEU A 176 3.24 -1.78 -12.58
C LEU A 176 4.32 -0.97 -13.32
N THR A 177 4.01 0.26 -13.73
CA THR A 177 4.98 1.16 -14.36
C THR A 177 6.14 1.47 -13.41
N ALA A 178 5.86 1.88 -12.16
CA ALA A 178 6.89 2.14 -11.15
C ALA A 178 7.81 0.95 -10.90
N VAL A 179 7.24 -0.27 -10.85
CA VAL A 179 8.02 -1.51 -10.67
C VAL A 179 8.99 -1.70 -11.83
N VAL A 180 8.55 -1.58 -13.07
CA VAL A 180 9.43 -1.73 -14.24
C VAL A 180 10.49 -0.64 -14.29
N LEU A 181 10.17 0.60 -13.95
CA LEU A 181 11.16 1.67 -13.83
C LEU A 181 12.27 1.30 -12.83
N GLY A 182 11.88 0.75 -11.67
CA GLY A 182 12.80 0.25 -10.64
C GLY A 182 13.64 -0.95 -11.06
N LEU A 183 13.13 -1.81 -11.95
CA LEU A 183 13.92 -2.91 -12.55
C LEU A 183 15.00 -2.38 -13.49
N ILE A 184 14.70 -1.33 -14.25
CA ILE A 184 15.64 -0.74 -15.22
C ILE A 184 16.69 0.09 -14.49
N ASP A 185 16.26 0.87 -13.50
CA ASP A 185 17.12 1.72 -12.68
C ASP A 185 16.56 1.85 -11.27
N ARG A 186 17.32 1.39 -10.29
CA ARG A 186 16.88 1.40 -8.89
C ARG A 186 16.78 2.80 -8.30
N ASP A 187 17.44 3.78 -8.89
CA ASP A 187 17.41 5.19 -8.47
C ASP A 187 16.68 6.08 -9.51
N TRP A 188 15.71 5.50 -10.24
CA TRP A 188 14.95 6.25 -11.25
C TRP A 188 14.22 7.49 -10.68
N THR A 189 14.00 7.54 -9.37
CA THR A 189 13.38 8.69 -8.70
C THR A 189 14.38 9.74 -8.24
N GLY A 190 15.70 9.50 -8.31
CA GLY A 190 16.73 10.40 -7.78
C GLY A 190 16.51 10.77 -6.31
N GLY A 191 16.00 9.82 -5.52
CA GLY A 191 15.66 10.01 -4.10
C GLY A 191 14.31 10.68 -3.80
N PHE A 192 13.54 11.13 -4.80
CA PHE A 192 12.21 11.71 -4.55
C PHE A 192 11.18 10.65 -4.13
N ASN A 193 10.25 11.03 -3.25
CA ASN A 193 9.02 10.29 -2.94
C ASN A 193 7.79 11.05 -3.47
N PRO A 194 6.66 10.40 -3.80
CA PRO A 194 5.42 11.09 -4.15
C PRO A 194 5.00 12.18 -3.14
N ALA A 195 5.28 11.97 -1.85
CA ALA A 195 4.98 12.93 -0.79
C ALA A 195 5.84 14.20 -0.82
N ASP A 196 6.97 14.18 -1.54
CA ASP A 196 7.88 15.31 -1.66
C ASP A 196 7.53 16.18 -2.89
N LEU A 197 6.60 15.73 -3.73
CA LEU A 197 6.11 16.53 -4.84
C LEU A 197 5.30 17.74 -4.34
N PRO A 198 5.41 18.90 -5.01
CA PRO A 198 4.60 20.07 -4.70
C PRO A 198 3.10 19.79 -4.70
N ALA A 199 2.33 20.56 -3.91
CA ALA A 199 0.90 20.34 -3.73
C ALA A 199 0.12 20.39 -5.06
N GLU A 200 0.55 21.23 -6.00
CA GLU A 200 -0.01 21.35 -7.35
C GLU A 200 0.20 20.12 -8.23
N ARG A 201 1.15 19.24 -7.88
CA ARG A 201 1.36 17.94 -8.56
C ARG A 201 0.57 16.80 -7.88
N GLN A 202 -0.16 17.08 -6.80
CA GLN A 202 -1.08 16.12 -6.22
C GLN A 202 -2.39 16.10 -6.99
N VAL A 203 -2.81 14.92 -7.43
CA VAL A 203 -3.98 14.72 -8.27
C VAL A 203 -5.01 13.84 -7.59
N GLN A 204 -6.29 14.14 -7.85
CA GLN A 204 -7.42 13.32 -7.44
C GLN A 204 -8.23 12.91 -8.68
N PRO A 205 -7.88 11.78 -9.32
CA PRO A 205 -8.54 11.32 -10.54
C PRO A 205 -10.06 11.21 -10.43
N TRP A 206 -10.58 10.87 -9.24
CA TRP A 206 -12.01 10.75 -8.95
C TRP A 206 -12.73 12.10 -8.81
N GLU A 207 -12.03 13.23 -8.69
CA GLU A 207 -12.66 14.56 -8.64
C GLU A 207 -13.05 15.06 -10.03
N ARG A 208 -12.34 14.67 -11.10
CA ARG A 208 -12.75 14.95 -12.49
C ARG A 208 -14.08 14.29 -12.86
N ALA A 209 -14.49 13.25 -12.12
CA ALA A 209 -15.77 12.56 -12.28
C ALA A 209 -16.92 13.20 -11.47
N ARG A 210 -16.69 14.27 -10.70
CA ARG A 210 -17.74 14.91 -9.87
C ARG A 210 -18.52 15.97 -10.66
N LEU A 211 -19.85 15.90 -10.54
CA LEU A 211 -20.82 16.83 -11.11
C LEU A 211 -20.54 18.29 -10.67
N PRO A 212 -20.88 19.30 -11.50
CA PRO A 212 -20.73 20.70 -11.13
C PRO A 212 -21.52 21.04 -9.85
N GLY A 213 -20.86 21.62 -8.85
CA GLY A 213 -21.48 22.12 -7.61
C GLY A 213 -20.95 21.52 -6.30
N SER A 214 -20.05 20.52 -6.33
CA SER A 214 -19.42 20.01 -5.10
C SER A 214 -18.35 20.98 -4.59
N ARG A 215 -18.48 21.47 -3.35
CA ARG A 215 -17.45 22.26 -2.65
C ARG A 215 -16.13 21.50 -2.59
N GLN A 216 -15.03 22.17 -2.91
CA GLN A 216 -13.67 21.70 -2.64
C GLN A 216 -13.50 21.49 -1.14
N VAL A 217 -13.15 20.26 -0.74
CA VAL A 217 -12.63 19.98 0.61
C VAL A 217 -11.10 19.96 0.48
N PRO A 218 -10.35 20.82 1.18
CA PRO A 218 -8.89 20.83 1.09
C PRO A 218 -8.30 19.46 1.45
N THR A 219 -7.50 18.89 0.55
CA THR A 219 -6.76 17.64 0.79
C THR A 219 -5.84 17.79 2.00
N PRO A 220 -5.92 16.92 3.03
CA PRO A 220 -4.89 16.90 4.07
C PRO A 220 -3.54 16.52 3.46
N GLY A 221 -2.46 17.11 3.97
CA GLY A 221 -1.10 16.64 3.69
C GLY A 221 -0.89 15.18 4.14
N PRO A 222 0.28 14.56 3.89
CA PRO A 222 0.56 13.21 4.38
C PRO A 222 0.32 13.13 5.89
N ALA A 223 -0.13 11.97 6.39
CA ALA A 223 -0.40 11.75 7.81
C ALA A 223 0.90 11.64 8.63
N ARG A 224 1.90 12.47 8.32
CA ARG A 224 3.17 12.54 9.04
C ARG A 224 2.92 12.96 10.47
N LEU A 225 3.50 12.22 11.39
CA LEU A 225 3.51 12.57 12.80
C LEU A 225 4.27 13.88 12.98
N ARG A 226 3.67 14.83 13.69
CA ARG A 226 4.29 16.13 13.96
C ARG A 226 5.44 15.98 14.96
N SER A 227 6.51 16.73 14.72
CA SER A 227 7.62 16.94 15.68
C SER A 227 8.29 15.64 16.14
N VAL A 228 8.47 14.68 15.24
CA VAL A 228 9.20 13.43 15.49
C VAL A 228 10.59 13.52 14.87
N ALA A 229 11.62 13.16 15.63
CA ALA A 229 13.00 13.15 15.13
C ALA A 229 13.19 12.06 14.07
N GLU A 230 14.12 12.29 13.14
CA GLU A 230 14.44 11.34 12.08
C GLU A 230 15.67 10.50 12.44
N ARG A 231 15.68 9.25 11.96
CA ARG A 231 16.83 8.34 12.06
C ARG A 231 16.97 7.58 10.75
N SER A 232 18.20 7.48 10.26
CA SER A 232 18.52 6.67 9.09
C SER A 232 18.24 5.21 9.38
N LEU A 233 17.67 4.50 8.40
CA LEU A 233 17.47 3.05 8.46
C LEU A 233 18.78 2.29 8.76
N ALA A 234 19.92 2.78 8.25
CA ALA A 234 21.23 2.16 8.45
C ALA A 234 21.74 2.26 9.90
N ASP A 235 21.19 3.20 10.69
CA ASP A 235 21.56 3.43 12.09
C ASP A 235 20.64 2.69 13.07
N LEU A 236 19.62 1.98 12.56
CA LEU A 236 18.75 1.16 13.38
C LEU A 236 19.41 -0.20 13.65
N PRO A 237 19.17 -0.82 14.81
CA PRO A 237 19.63 -2.18 15.08
C PRO A 237 18.91 -3.19 14.18
N ALA A 238 19.53 -4.36 13.97
CA ALA A 238 18.91 -5.46 13.26
C ALA A 238 17.57 -5.89 13.92
N PRO A 239 16.63 -6.47 13.15
CA PRO A 239 15.44 -7.08 13.71
C PRO A 239 15.80 -8.28 14.59
N GLU A 240 15.78 -8.07 15.91
CA GLU A 240 15.84 -9.16 16.89
C GLU A 240 14.45 -9.42 17.49
N PRO A 241 13.99 -10.68 17.53
CA PRO A 241 12.77 -11.03 18.25
C PRO A 241 12.92 -10.72 19.73
N LEU A 242 11.91 -10.08 20.34
CA LEU A 242 11.79 -10.03 21.79
C LEU A 242 11.66 -11.46 22.31
N ALA A 243 12.73 -11.98 22.92
CA ALA A 243 12.80 -13.40 23.28
C ALA A 243 11.68 -13.83 24.24
N ARG A 244 11.25 -12.94 25.15
CA ARG A 244 10.13 -13.13 26.10
C ARG A 244 9.52 -11.79 26.51
N PRO A 245 8.61 -11.22 25.71
CA PRO A 245 8.07 -9.89 25.99
C PRO A 245 7.13 -9.93 27.20
N THR A 246 7.22 -8.90 28.06
CA THR A 246 6.42 -8.77 29.29
C THR A 246 5.23 -7.82 29.10
N ILE A 247 4.33 -7.76 30.08
CA ILE A 247 3.26 -6.75 30.09
C ILE A 247 3.81 -5.32 30.19
N GLU A 248 4.97 -5.13 30.83
CA GLU A 248 5.59 -3.81 30.92
C GLU A 248 6.17 -3.36 29.59
N ASP A 249 6.72 -4.31 28.81
CA ASP A 249 7.11 -4.04 27.42
C ASP A 249 5.89 -3.63 26.57
N ALA A 250 4.74 -4.28 26.77
CA ALA A 250 3.52 -3.94 26.06
C ALA A 250 3.05 -2.53 26.42
N ARG A 251 3.13 -2.15 27.71
CA ARG A 251 2.79 -0.79 28.18
C ARG A 251 3.70 0.28 27.61
N ARG A 252 5.01 0.04 27.62
CA ARG A 252 6.00 0.97 27.07
C ARG A 252 5.75 1.20 25.57
N LEU A 253 5.64 0.12 24.79
CA LEU A 253 5.38 0.22 23.34
C LEU A 253 3.99 0.78 23.04
N GLY A 254 2.98 0.40 23.83
CA GLY A 254 1.64 0.92 23.72
C GLY A 254 1.57 2.42 24.00
N ALA A 255 2.36 2.93 24.94
CA ALA A 255 2.48 4.37 25.18
C ALA A 255 3.06 5.11 23.95
N ALA A 256 4.07 4.54 23.28
CA ALA A 256 4.61 5.09 22.03
C ALA A 256 3.56 5.09 20.89
N VAL A 257 2.80 4.00 20.72
CA VAL A 257 1.70 3.94 19.74
C VAL A 257 0.60 4.97 20.07
N ALA A 258 0.23 5.11 21.34
CA ALA A 258 -0.75 6.12 21.77
C ALA A 258 -0.24 7.55 21.49
N GLU A 259 1.05 7.79 21.71
CA GLU A 259 1.70 9.04 21.36
C GLU A 259 1.66 9.31 19.85
N ALA A 260 1.93 8.31 19.03
CA ALA A 260 1.81 8.41 17.58
C ALA A 260 0.39 8.81 17.17
N VAL A 261 -0.63 8.14 17.71
CA VAL A 261 -2.04 8.48 17.47
C VAL A 261 -2.36 9.94 17.84
N MET A 262 -1.82 10.42 18.96
CA MET A 262 -2.03 11.82 19.40
C MET A 262 -1.31 12.85 18.52
N ARG A 263 -0.26 12.45 17.79
CA ARG A 263 0.52 13.30 16.88
C ARG A 263 0.00 13.29 15.43
N LEU A 264 -0.98 12.43 15.10
CA LEU A 264 -1.57 12.35 13.76
C LEU A 264 -2.38 13.63 13.42
N PRO A 265 -2.24 14.17 12.21
CA PRO A 265 -3.04 15.30 11.75
C PRO A 265 -4.43 14.82 11.29
N VAL A 266 -5.39 14.73 12.20
CA VAL A 266 -6.77 14.30 11.88
C VAL A 266 -7.65 15.53 11.67
N ARG A 267 -8.27 15.66 10.49
CA ARG A 267 -9.36 16.60 10.24
C ARG A 267 -10.69 15.85 10.21
N LEU A 268 -11.66 16.30 11.00
CA LEU A 268 -13.03 15.81 10.91
C LEU A 268 -13.68 16.45 9.67
N ALA A 269 -14.58 15.72 9.00
CA ALA A 269 -15.14 16.10 7.71
C ALA A 269 -16.00 17.38 7.74
N ASP A 270 -16.38 17.86 8.93
CA ASP A 270 -17.28 19.02 9.08
C ASP A 270 -16.48 20.32 9.25
N GLY A 271 -16.37 21.07 8.16
CA GLY A 271 -15.68 22.35 8.06
C GLY A 271 -16.38 23.56 8.71
N ASP A 272 -17.20 23.38 9.75
CA ASP A 272 -17.80 24.49 10.50
C ASP A 272 -17.58 24.31 12.01
N ALA A 273 -17.22 25.41 12.65
CA ALA A 273 -16.76 25.52 14.03
C ALA A 273 -17.62 24.74 15.05
N ARG A 274 -16.94 23.91 15.85
CA ARG A 274 -17.12 23.78 17.30
C ARG A 274 -15.94 23.01 17.92
N GLU A 275 -14.90 23.76 18.27
CA GLU A 275 -14.36 23.63 19.61
C GLU A 275 -15.53 23.81 20.59
N GLU A 276 -16.14 22.71 21.05
CA GLU A 276 -16.97 22.68 22.27
C GLU A 276 -17.39 21.26 22.71
N ALA A 277 -16.63 20.24 22.30
CA ALA A 277 -16.63 18.92 22.93
C ALA A 277 -15.20 18.36 23.04
N GLY A 278 -14.32 19.05 23.79
CA GLY A 278 -13.10 18.44 24.35
C GLY A 278 -12.14 17.74 23.38
N GLY A 279 -12.08 18.16 22.11
CA GLY A 279 -10.99 17.91 21.17
C GLY A 279 -10.43 16.49 21.09
N ARG A 280 -11.21 15.47 20.68
CA ARG A 280 -10.66 14.13 20.39
C ARG A 280 -11.35 13.43 19.22
N ALA A 281 -10.71 13.38 18.05
CA ALA A 281 -11.17 12.57 16.92
C ALA A 281 -11.41 11.10 17.34
N PRO A 282 -12.47 10.44 16.86
CA PRO A 282 -12.81 9.07 17.27
C PRO A 282 -11.71 8.09 16.84
N VAL A 283 -11.19 7.34 17.82
CA VAL A 283 -10.13 6.34 17.63
C VAL A 283 -10.72 4.95 17.86
N THR A 284 -10.50 4.05 16.91
CA THR A 284 -10.83 2.63 17.04
C THR A 284 -9.54 1.81 17.02
N VAL A 285 -9.34 0.97 18.02
CA VAL A 285 -8.22 0.04 18.11
C VAL A 285 -8.71 -1.35 17.76
N LEU A 286 -8.16 -1.92 16.69
CA LEU A 286 -8.43 -3.28 16.25
C LEU A 286 -7.34 -4.18 16.83
N THR A 287 -7.71 -5.22 17.58
CA THR A 287 -6.73 -6.02 18.33
C THR A 287 -6.88 -7.51 18.08
N GLY A 288 -5.75 -8.17 17.80
CA GLY A 288 -5.66 -9.62 17.71
C GLY A 288 -5.31 -10.28 19.05
N GLN A 289 -5.03 -11.59 19.00
CA GLN A 289 -4.77 -12.41 20.18
C GLN A 289 -3.28 -12.58 20.53
N GLY A 290 -2.39 -12.00 19.72
CA GLY A 290 -0.94 -12.10 19.86
C GLY A 290 -0.27 -10.88 20.48
N TRP A 291 1.06 -10.79 20.31
CA TRP A 291 1.88 -9.70 20.84
C TRP A 291 1.46 -8.31 20.32
N THR A 292 1.23 -8.18 19.02
CA THR A 292 0.73 -6.93 18.42
C THR A 292 -0.59 -6.50 19.04
N GLY A 293 -1.51 -7.45 19.26
CA GLY A 293 -2.78 -7.20 19.93
C GLY A 293 -2.62 -6.71 21.37
N ALA A 294 -1.66 -7.28 22.12
CA ALA A 294 -1.31 -6.80 23.45
C ALA A 294 -0.80 -5.35 23.43
N VAL A 295 0.08 -4.99 22.48
CA VAL A 295 0.55 -3.60 22.33
C VAL A 295 -0.60 -2.67 21.95
N GLY A 296 -1.52 -3.09 21.07
CA GLY A 296 -2.73 -2.34 20.74
C GLY A 296 -3.62 -2.07 21.95
N LEU A 297 -3.86 -3.09 22.80
CA LEU A 297 -4.62 -2.93 24.05
C LEU A 297 -3.93 -1.98 25.03
N ALA A 298 -2.60 -2.08 25.16
CA ALA A 298 -1.82 -1.15 25.97
C ALA A 298 -1.88 0.29 25.43
N ALA A 299 -1.90 0.47 24.11
CA ALA A 299 -2.11 1.76 23.47
C ALA A 299 -3.50 2.32 23.77
N ALA A 300 -4.54 1.49 23.69
CA ALA A 300 -5.90 1.88 24.10
C ALA A 300 -5.94 2.33 25.56
N ALA A 301 -5.24 1.65 26.46
CA ALA A 301 -5.18 2.00 27.88
C ALA A 301 -4.44 3.33 28.09
N ALA A 302 -3.34 3.57 27.36
CA ALA A 302 -2.60 4.82 27.39
C ALA A 302 -3.42 6.00 26.82
N LEU A 303 -4.16 5.78 25.73
CA LEU A 303 -5.11 6.74 25.17
C LEU A 303 -6.23 7.06 26.19
N ALA A 304 -6.80 6.05 26.84
CA ALA A 304 -7.81 6.23 27.88
C ALA A 304 -7.29 7.07 29.05
N ARG A 305 -6.10 6.76 29.57
CA ARG A 305 -5.43 7.54 30.63
C ARG A 305 -5.11 8.97 30.23
N SER A 306 -4.83 9.22 28.95
CA SER A 306 -4.63 10.59 28.46
C SER A 306 -5.94 11.36 28.33
N GLY A 307 -7.10 10.73 28.58
CA GLY A 307 -8.45 11.27 28.50
C GLY A 307 -9.17 11.01 27.16
N ARG A 308 -8.62 10.16 26.28
CA ARG A 308 -9.29 9.77 25.01
C ARG A 308 -10.31 8.70 25.37
N ASN A 309 -11.30 8.52 24.51
CA ASN A 309 -12.25 7.43 24.66
C ASN A 309 -12.13 6.48 23.47
N PRO A 310 -11.05 5.66 23.39
CA PRO A 310 -10.87 4.75 22.27
C PRO A 310 -11.93 3.65 22.32
N ARG A 311 -12.48 3.29 21.17
CA ARG A 311 -13.23 2.04 21.00
C ARG A 311 -12.23 0.93 20.75
N VAL A 312 -12.45 -0.24 21.33
CA VAL A 312 -11.57 -1.41 21.13
C VAL A 312 -12.40 -2.56 20.60
N VAL A 313 -12.03 -3.07 19.43
CA VAL A 313 -12.67 -4.23 18.80
C VAL A 313 -11.66 -5.36 18.67
N ALA A 314 -11.96 -6.51 19.27
CA ALA A 314 -11.07 -7.66 19.33
C ALA A 314 -11.53 -8.80 18.42
N VAL A 315 -10.56 -9.50 17.85
CA VAL A 315 -10.76 -10.83 17.24
C VAL A 315 -11.05 -11.82 18.37
N ASP A 316 -12.12 -12.60 18.32
CA ASP A 316 -12.41 -13.61 19.35
C ASP A 316 -12.21 -15.02 18.79
N THR A 317 -11.06 -15.65 19.12
CA THR A 317 -10.66 -16.97 18.57
C THR A 317 -10.23 -17.97 19.65
N GLY A 318 -10.60 -17.75 20.91
CA GLY A 318 -10.43 -18.71 22.01
C GLY A 318 -9.03 -18.78 22.65
N GLU A 319 -7.97 -18.97 21.85
CA GLU A 319 -6.59 -19.00 22.36
C GLU A 319 -5.94 -17.62 22.26
N ARG A 320 -5.36 -17.14 23.38
CA ARG A 320 -4.78 -15.80 23.49
C ARG A 320 -3.56 -15.76 24.37
N LEU A 321 -2.63 -14.86 24.05
CA LEU A 321 -1.48 -14.58 24.91
C LEU A 321 -1.96 -14.07 26.28
N ALA A 322 -1.37 -14.56 27.38
CA ALA A 322 -1.78 -14.17 28.74
C ALA A 322 -1.80 -12.63 28.94
N THR A 323 -0.83 -11.93 28.34
CA THR A 323 -0.73 -10.46 28.35
C THR A 323 -1.96 -9.77 27.75
N VAL A 324 -2.58 -10.36 26.71
CA VAL A 324 -3.82 -9.84 26.12
C VAL A 324 -4.95 -9.87 27.14
N GLY A 325 -5.13 -10.99 27.85
CA GLY A 325 -6.14 -11.10 28.90
C GLY A 325 -5.96 -10.07 30.03
N LEU A 326 -4.73 -9.93 30.54
CA LEU A 326 -4.41 -8.96 31.59
C LEU A 326 -4.70 -7.50 31.18
N LEU A 327 -4.43 -7.14 29.92
CA LEU A 327 -4.68 -5.79 29.41
C LEU A 327 -6.17 -5.55 29.11
N GLN A 328 -6.92 -6.57 28.70
CA GLN A 328 -8.38 -6.48 28.60
C GLN A 328 -9.01 -6.22 29.98
N ASP A 329 -8.55 -6.93 31.02
CA ASP A 329 -9.00 -6.71 32.40
C ASP A 329 -8.61 -5.31 32.93
N GLU A 330 -7.45 -4.78 32.51
CA GLU A 330 -7.03 -3.41 32.80
C GLU A 330 -7.96 -2.38 32.16
N LEU A 331 -8.27 -2.54 30.86
CA LEU A 331 -9.19 -1.66 30.13
C LEU A 331 -10.61 -1.70 30.74
N ALA A 332 -11.11 -2.89 31.07
CA ALA A 332 -12.41 -3.07 31.69
C ALA A 332 -12.51 -2.34 33.04
N ARG A 333 -11.48 -2.47 33.89
CA ARG A 333 -11.38 -1.71 35.16
C ARG A 333 -11.28 -0.19 34.93
N GLY A 334 -10.68 0.22 33.82
CA GLY A 334 -10.61 1.61 33.38
C GLY A 334 -11.88 2.14 32.70
N GLY A 335 -12.93 1.32 32.55
CA GLY A 335 -14.18 1.70 31.90
C GLY A 335 -14.19 1.64 30.36
N THR A 336 -13.14 1.10 29.74
CA THR A 336 -13.06 0.90 28.29
C THR A 336 -13.42 -0.55 27.98
N ALA A 337 -14.58 -0.77 27.36
CA ALA A 337 -15.00 -2.10 26.92
C ALA A 337 -14.16 -2.57 25.72
N VAL A 338 -13.80 -3.85 25.74
CA VAL A 338 -13.22 -4.54 24.59
C VAL A 338 -14.32 -5.39 23.96
N GLU A 339 -14.79 -4.97 22.79
CA GLU A 339 -15.93 -5.58 22.12
C GLU A 339 -15.46 -6.65 21.14
N PRO A 340 -16.07 -7.85 21.09
CA PRO A 340 -15.76 -8.82 20.05
C PRO A 340 -16.26 -8.31 18.69
N PHE A 341 -15.57 -8.68 17.61
CA PHE A 341 -16.00 -8.33 16.26
C PHE A 341 -17.33 -9.00 15.87
N GLY A 342 -18.37 -8.19 15.71
CA GLY A 342 -19.71 -8.64 15.31
C GLY A 342 -20.02 -8.49 13.81
N GLY A 343 -19.03 -8.23 12.95
CA GLY A 343 -19.23 -8.03 11.50
C GLY A 343 -19.29 -6.57 11.04
N THR A 344 -19.42 -5.62 11.97
CA THR A 344 -19.38 -4.17 11.70
C THR A 344 -18.38 -3.48 12.59
N LEU A 345 -17.87 -2.33 12.17
CA LEU A 345 -16.94 -1.50 12.95
C LEU A 345 -17.55 -0.13 13.27
N PRO A 346 -17.27 0.43 14.47
CA PRO A 346 -17.67 1.79 14.80
C PRO A 346 -16.99 2.80 13.86
N LEU A 347 -17.66 3.92 13.59
CA LEU A 347 -17.07 5.00 12.78
C LEU A 347 -15.77 5.50 13.45
N ALA A 348 -14.69 5.48 12.69
CA ALA A 348 -13.38 5.90 13.15
C ALA A 348 -12.83 7.03 12.27
N ALA A 349 -12.22 8.03 12.90
CA ALA A 349 -11.36 8.98 12.20
C ALA A 349 -9.90 8.48 12.18
N VAL A 350 -9.52 7.71 13.21
CA VAL A 350 -8.25 6.98 13.27
C VAL A 350 -8.51 5.53 13.61
N VAL A 351 -7.89 4.63 12.86
CA VAL A 351 -7.83 3.21 13.17
C VAL A 351 -6.41 2.84 13.58
N VAL A 352 -6.28 2.19 14.72
CA VAL A 352 -5.03 1.52 15.11
C VAL A 352 -5.16 0.05 14.71
N ASP A 353 -4.43 -0.35 13.68
CA ASP A 353 -4.32 -1.73 13.25
C ASP A 353 -3.30 -2.47 14.12
N ALA A 354 -3.81 -3.20 15.10
CA ALA A 354 -3.04 -4.12 15.93
C ALA A 354 -3.56 -5.56 15.81
N LEU A 355 -4.06 -5.94 14.63
CA LEU A 355 -4.65 -7.26 14.40
C LEU A 355 -3.59 -8.34 14.28
N VAL A 356 -2.66 -8.20 13.34
CA VAL A 356 -1.60 -9.20 13.11
C VAL A 356 -0.30 -8.50 12.72
N GLY A 357 0.76 -8.71 13.50
CA GLY A 357 2.13 -8.27 13.15
C GLY A 357 2.98 -9.40 12.60
N ARG A 358 4.25 -9.49 13.03
CA ARG A 358 5.22 -10.53 12.60
C ARG A 358 4.79 -11.99 12.86
N GLY A 359 3.75 -12.20 13.66
CA GLY A 359 3.17 -13.53 13.92
C GLY A 359 2.32 -14.09 12.78
N LEU A 360 2.11 -13.34 11.69
CA LEU A 360 1.30 -13.79 10.56
C LEU A 360 1.84 -15.11 9.97
N ARG A 361 0.91 -15.98 9.57
CA ARG A 361 1.17 -17.24 8.86
C ARG A 361 0.19 -17.36 7.70
N GLY A 362 0.64 -17.06 6.49
CA GLY A 362 -0.24 -16.95 5.32
C GLY A 362 -1.14 -15.70 5.37
N GLY A 363 -2.13 -15.61 4.47
CA GLY A 363 -2.99 -14.41 4.38
C GLY A 363 -4.00 -14.28 5.51
N LEU A 364 -4.56 -13.07 5.68
CA LEU A 364 -5.67 -12.81 6.60
C LEU A 364 -6.89 -13.68 6.26
N ARG A 365 -7.55 -14.22 7.30
CA ARG A 365 -8.75 -15.05 7.19
C ARG A 365 -9.67 -14.80 8.38
N GLY A 366 -10.95 -15.14 8.24
CA GLY A 366 -11.92 -15.05 9.34
C GLY A 366 -12.11 -13.61 9.85
N ALA A 367 -12.20 -13.45 11.17
CA ALA A 367 -12.48 -12.16 11.80
C ALA A 367 -11.49 -11.02 11.42
N PRO A 368 -10.15 -11.22 11.40
CA PRO A 368 -9.24 -10.21 10.89
C PRO A 368 -9.59 -9.71 9.48
N MET A 369 -9.88 -10.61 8.54
CA MET A 369 -10.25 -10.24 7.18
C MET A 369 -11.58 -9.48 7.15
N GLY A 370 -12.58 -9.94 7.92
CA GLY A 370 -13.87 -9.25 8.02
C GLY A 370 -13.75 -7.82 8.58
N MET A 371 -12.80 -7.56 9.48
CA MET A 371 -12.51 -6.20 9.94
C MET A 371 -11.90 -5.34 8.84
N VAL A 372 -10.94 -5.87 8.07
CA VAL A 372 -10.38 -5.15 6.90
C VAL A 372 -11.48 -4.80 5.90
N GLU A 373 -12.40 -5.73 5.64
CA GLU A 373 -13.55 -5.49 4.77
C GLU A 373 -14.51 -4.43 5.31
N ALA A 374 -14.80 -4.45 6.62
CA ALA A 374 -15.67 -3.46 7.26
C ALA A 374 -15.07 -2.05 7.23
N LEU A 375 -13.74 -1.93 7.25
CA LEU A 375 -13.06 -0.64 7.14
C LEU A 375 -13.13 -0.02 5.75
N ARG A 376 -13.34 -0.78 4.67
CA ARG A 376 -13.33 -0.24 3.29
C ARG A 376 -14.35 0.88 3.07
N TYR A 377 -15.44 0.83 3.82
CA TYR A 377 -16.54 1.78 3.73
C TYR A 377 -16.32 3.00 4.63
N GLN A 378 -15.20 3.04 5.34
CA GLN A 378 -14.73 4.15 6.14
C GLN A 378 -13.41 4.62 5.52
N ALA A 379 -13.13 5.93 5.53
CA ALA A 379 -11.84 6.46 5.08
C ALA A 379 -11.05 7.00 6.30
N PRO A 380 -10.73 6.15 7.30
CA PRO A 380 -9.97 6.59 8.46
C PRO A 380 -8.50 6.78 8.10
N VAL A 381 -7.78 7.52 8.94
CA VAL A 381 -6.32 7.42 8.98
C VAL A 381 -5.94 6.11 9.67
N VAL A 382 -5.16 5.26 9.01
CA VAL A 382 -4.74 3.96 9.55
C VAL A 382 -3.32 4.03 10.09
N LEU A 383 -3.14 3.66 11.35
CA LEU A 383 -1.86 3.46 11.99
C LEU A 383 -1.64 1.98 12.28
N ALA A 384 -0.64 1.36 11.63
CA ALA A 384 -0.27 -0.03 11.89
C ALA A 384 0.71 -0.16 13.05
N VAL A 385 0.49 -1.16 13.89
CA VAL A 385 1.38 -1.54 14.99
C VAL A 385 2.26 -2.70 14.53
N ASP A 386 3.58 -2.49 14.60
CA ASP A 386 4.63 -3.39 14.13
C ASP A 386 4.69 -3.57 12.61
N LEU A 387 3.61 -4.05 12.01
CA LEU A 387 3.48 -4.41 10.61
C LEU A 387 2.00 -4.24 10.20
N PRO A 388 1.69 -3.61 9.04
CA PRO A 388 0.33 -3.60 8.51
C PRO A 388 -0.22 -5.02 8.38
N SER A 389 -1.44 -5.24 8.87
CA SER A 389 -2.04 -6.58 8.86
C SER A 389 -2.20 -7.08 7.43
N GLY A 390 -1.70 -8.29 7.16
CA GLY A 390 -1.67 -8.88 5.81
C GLY A 390 -0.38 -8.62 5.04
N LEU A 391 0.58 -7.91 5.62
CA LEU A 391 1.98 -8.04 5.25
C LEU A 391 2.65 -9.16 6.06
N ASP A 392 3.57 -9.84 5.41
CA ASP A 392 4.48 -10.83 5.92
C ASP A 392 5.84 -10.19 6.22
N PRO A 393 6.43 -10.51 7.37
CA PRO A 393 7.63 -9.83 7.85
C PRO A 393 8.89 -10.12 7.03
N GLU A 394 8.90 -11.15 6.18
CA GLU A 394 10.06 -11.56 5.38
C GLU A 394 9.81 -11.32 3.88
N THR A 395 8.64 -11.71 3.40
CA THR A 395 8.32 -11.78 1.97
C THR A 395 7.43 -10.64 1.48
N GLY A 396 6.87 -9.81 2.37
CA GLY A 396 6.07 -8.66 1.98
C GLY A 396 4.59 -8.95 1.86
N LEU A 397 3.96 -8.71 0.72
CA LEU A 397 2.50 -8.87 0.60
C LEU A 397 2.06 -10.33 0.66
N ILE A 398 1.19 -10.68 1.62
CA ILE A 398 0.48 -11.97 1.60
C ILE A 398 -1.03 -11.74 1.64
N GLY A 399 -1.67 -11.96 0.49
CA GLY A 399 -3.11 -11.81 0.33
C GLY A 399 -3.51 -10.34 0.31
N GLU A 400 -4.56 -10.00 1.05
CA GLU A 400 -5.09 -8.63 1.10
C GLU A 400 -4.69 -7.94 2.40
N PRO A 401 -3.81 -6.93 2.35
CA PRO A 401 -3.45 -6.17 3.54
C PRO A 401 -4.48 -5.10 3.87
N LEU A 402 -4.53 -4.73 5.15
CA LEU A 402 -5.00 -3.43 5.59
C LEU A 402 -3.83 -2.45 5.50
N PRO A 403 -3.80 -1.54 4.52
CA PRO A 403 -2.64 -0.71 4.36
C PRO A 403 -2.71 0.52 5.26
N ALA A 404 -1.53 1.00 5.64
CA ALA A 404 -1.36 2.00 6.68
C ALA A 404 -0.93 3.35 6.10
N ASP A 405 -1.42 4.43 6.70
CA ASP A 405 -0.86 5.77 6.47
C ASP A 405 0.43 5.98 7.27
N VAL A 406 0.51 5.33 8.44
CA VAL A 406 1.65 5.35 9.35
C VAL A 406 1.88 3.95 9.89
N THR A 407 3.13 3.47 9.88
CA THR A 407 3.50 2.21 10.55
C THR A 407 4.46 2.51 11.70
N VAL A 408 4.17 1.97 12.89
CA VAL A 408 5.07 2.04 14.06
C VAL A 408 5.67 0.66 14.29
N ALA A 409 6.86 0.42 13.75
CA ALA A 409 7.63 -0.79 13.98
C ALA A 409 8.07 -0.89 15.46
N LEU A 410 7.94 -2.09 16.04
CA LEU A 410 8.30 -2.32 17.44
C LEU A 410 9.77 -2.74 17.53
N GLY A 411 10.62 -1.88 18.10
CA GLY A 411 12.05 -2.11 18.21
C GLY A 411 12.81 -1.77 16.92
N SER A 412 12.65 -2.58 15.88
CA SER A 412 13.28 -2.37 14.56
C SER A 412 12.40 -2.89 13.42
N PRO A 413 12.43 -2.29 12.22
CA PRO A 413 11.55 -2.69 11.12
C PRO A 413 11.81 -4.12 10.62
N ALA A 414 10.76 -4.85 10.28
CA ALA A 414 10.88 -6.13 9.59
C ALA A 414 11.31 -5.92 8.12
N ILE A 415 11.98 -6.90 7.52
CA ILE A 415 12.46 -6.83 6.12
C ILE A 415 11.29 -6.60 5.16
N GLY A 416 10.15 -7.24 5.40
CA GLY A 416 8.93 -7.09 4.62
C GLY A 416 8.36 -5.66 4.59
N LEU A 417 8.75 -4.77 5.51
CA LEU A 417 8.38 -3.34 5.44
C LEU A 417 9.23 -2.55 4.43
N LEU A 418 10.39 -3.10 4.06
CA LEU A 418 11.44 -2.41 3.31
C LEU A 418 11.55 -2.93 1.88
N LEU A 419 10.76 -3.95 1.51
CA LEU A 419 10.79 -4.50 0.16
C LEU A 419 10.29 -3.48 -0.87
N PRO A 420 10.93 -3.40 -2.05
CA PRO A 420 10.51 -2.49 -3.11
C PRO A 420 9.03 -2.67 -3.49
N GLY A 421 8.34 -1.56 -3.71
CA GLY A 421 6.93 -1.56 -4.12
C GLY A 421 5.92 -1.68 -2.96
N LEU A 422 6.38 -1.87 -1.72
CA LEU A 422 5.49 -2.01 -0.55
C LEU A 422 5.23 -0.72 0.22
N ALA A 423 5.96 0.36 -0.08
CA ALA A 423 5.78 1.67 0.52
C ALA A 423 4.31 2.13 0.59
N PRO A 424 3.45 1.90 -0.44
CA PRO A 424 2.05 2.26 -0.35
C PRO A 424 1.31 1.53 0.79
N PHE A 425 1.69 0.30 1.13
CA PHE A 425 1.01 -0.46 2.18
C PHE A 425 1.53 -0.16 3.59
N VAL A 426 2.73 0.42 3.67
CA VAL A 426 3.42 0.74 4.93
C VAL A 426 3.18 2.18 5.38
N GLY A 427 3.06 3.12 4.44
CA GLY A 427 2.97 4.55 4.77
C GLY A 427 4.28 5.10 5.33
N ASP A 428 4.21 6.19 6.10
CA ASP A 428 5.40 6.71 6.78
C ASP A 428 5.82 5.75 7.91
N LEU A 429 7.07 5.30 7.86
CA LEU A 429 7.62 4.33 8.80
C LEU A 429 8.23 5.04 10.02
N TYR A 430 7.83 4.59 11.20
CA TYR A 430 8.37 4.99 12.49
C TYR A 430 8.82 3.76 13.27
N VAL A 431 9.72 3.97 14.22
CA VAL A 431 10.18 2.95 15.15
C VAL A 431 9.93 3.42 16.58
N ALA A 432 9.34 2.53 17.38
CA ALA A 432 9.29 2.66 18.83
C ALA A 432 10.48 1.86 19.42
N PRO A 433 11.55 2.53 19.89
CA PRO A 433 12.77 1.85 20.32
C PRO A 433 12.55 1.00 21.58
N ALA A 434 13.32 -0.09 21.70
CA ALA A 434 13.23 -1.01 22.82
C ALA A 434 14.01 -0.55 24.08
N VAL A 435 14.86 0.47 23.98
CA VAL A 435 15.85 0.85 24.99
C VAL A 435 15.48 2.16 25.71
N ASN A 436 15.77 2.24 27.00
CA ASN A 436 15.58 3.45 27.81
C ASN A 436 16.50 4.60 27.36
N GLY A 437 15.95 5.81 27.24
CA GLY A 437 16.70 7.05 26.98
C GLY A 437 16.60 7.60 25.55
N GLU A 438 16.07 6.82 24.61
CA GLU A 438 15.73 7.29 23.26
C GLU A 438 14.37 8.01 23.22
N PRO A 439 14.12 8.92 22.26
CA PRO A 439 12.77 9.44 22.00
C PRO A 439 11.78 8.28 21.81
N ALA A 440 10.55 8.45 22.29
CA ALA A 440 9.53 7.39 22.23
C ALA A 440 9.20 6.94 20.80
N LEU A 441 9.45 7.78 19.80
CA LEU A 441 9.25 7.50 18.39
C LEU A 441 10.36 8.15 17.56
N LEU A 442 10.82 7.45 16.53
CA LEU A 442 11.77 7.93 15.54
C LEU A 442 11.20 7.68 14.14
N ARG A 443 11.20 8.69 13.27
CA ARG A 443 10.84 8.52 11.86
C ARG A 443 12.00 7.87 11.14
N VAL A 444 11.73 6.80 10.40
CA VAL A 444 12.75 6.12 9.61
C VAL A 444 12.88 6.81 8.27
N VAL A 445 14.10 7.22 7.93
CA VAL A 445 14.43 7.80 6.62
C VAL A 445 15.47 6.92 5.91
N PRO A 446 15.53 6.93 4.57
CA PRO A 446 16.61 6.28 3.85
C PRO A 446 17.98 6.79 4.32
N GLY A 447 18.97 5.90 4.41
CA GLY A 447 20.36 6.27 4.66
C GLY A 447 21.03 6.90 3.43
N PRO A 448 22.22 7.50 3.58
CA PRO A 448 22.92 8.22 2.51
C PRO A 448 23.27 7.35 1.28
N ASP A 449 23.36 6.02 1.43
CA ASP A 449 23.69 5.07 0.35
C ASP A 449 22.46 4.35 -0.25
N GLY A 450 21.24 4.77 0.11
CA GLY A 450 20.01 4.03 -0.21
C GLY A 450 19.81 2.83 0.73
N ALA A 451 18.54 2.56 1.09
CA ALA A 451 18.12 1.65 2.17
C ALA A 451 18.94 0.35 2.30
N ARG A 452 19.43 0.02 3.50
CA ARG A 452 19.98 -1.32 3.79
C ARG A 452 19.38 -1.97 5.03
N TRP A 453 18.67 -3.08 4.78
CA TRP A 453 18.92 -4.37 5.45
C TRP A 453 19.03 -5.47 4.39
N ARG A 454 20.26 -5.93 4.15
CA ARG A 454 20.65 -7.25 3.61
C ARG A 454 22.00 -7.58 4.24
N GLU A 455 22.10 -8.73 4.91
CA GLU A 455 23.20 -9.64 4.58
C GLU A 455 22.65 -10.66 3.59
#